data_AF-A0AAP8HWY2-F1
#
_entry.id   AF-A0AAP8HWY2-F1
#
_cell.length_a   1.000
_cell.length_b   1.000
_cell.length_c   1.000
_cell.angle_alpha   90.00
_cell.angle_beta   90.00
_cell.angle_gamma   90.00
#
_symmetry.space_group_name_H-M   'P 1'
#
loop_
_entity.id
_entity.type
_entity.pdbx_description
1 polymer ?
#
loop_
_entity_poly.entity_id
_entity_poly.type
_entity_poly.pdbx_seq_one_letter_code
_entity_poly.pdbx_strand_id
1 'polypeptide(L)' 'LFTGSQYLLAWADKLVELKTICHCGRKANMVLRLDENGQAMHAGEQVVIGGNESYVSVCRKHYKEAIHSLE' A
#
# COMPACT_ATOMS: atom_id res chain seq x y z
N LEU A 1 2.52 10.49 -0.07
CA LEU A 1 2.62 10.11 1.36
C LEU A 1 1.43 10.71 2.09
N PHE A 2 0.98 10.13 3.20
CA PHE A 2 0.04 10.82 4.07
C PHE A 2 0.74 12.08 4.62
N THR A 3 0.10 13.24 4.56
CA THR A 3 0.76 14.52 4.83
C THR A 3 1.42 14.56 6.21
N GLY A 4 0.74 14.05 7.24
CA GLY A 4 1.31 13.97 8.59
C GLY A 4 2.53 13.04 8.68
N SER A 5 2.54 11.92 7.94
CA SER A 5 3.67 10.99 8.00
C SER A 5 4.93 11.54 7.35
N GLN A 6 4.81 12.46 6.39
CA GLN A 6 5.97 13.16 5.81
C GLN A 6 6.77 13.91 6.89
N TYR A 7 6.10 14.66 7.75
CA TYR A 7 6.77 15.42 8.82
C TYR A 7 7.32 14.50 9.91
N LEU A 8 6.56 13.48 10.31
CA LEU A 8 7.03 12.48 11.29
C LEU A 8 8.30 11.77 10.81
N LEU A 9 8.37 11.41 9.53
CA LEU A 9 9.58 10.81 8.93
C LEU A 9 10.76 11.78 8.92
N ALA A 10 10.53 13.08 8.72
CA ALA A 10 11.58 14.09 8.68
C ALA A 10 12.19 14.38 10.06
N TRP A 11 11.41 14.21 11.14
CA TRP A 11 11.82 14.52 12.51
C TRP A 11 12.27 13.31 13.33
N ALA A 12 12.04 12.09 12.86
CA ALA A 12 12.28 10.89 13.66
C ALA A 12 13.78 10.64 13.91
N ASP A 13 14.17 10.55 15.19
CA ASP A 13 15.50 10.08 15.59
C ASP A 13 15.72 8.57 15.32
N LYS A 14 14.62 7.80 15.35
CA LYS A 14 14.64 6.35 15.12
C LYS A 14 13.55 5.96 14.14
N LEU A 15 13.95 5.19 13.13
CA LEU A 15 13.05 4.63 12.12
C LEU A 15 13.13 3.10 12.15
N VAL A 16 11.99 2.46 12.34
CA VAL A 16 11.85 1.00 12.25
C VAL A 16 10.86 0.68 11.14
N GLU A 17 11.35 0.02 10.09
CA GLU A 17 10.49 -0.45 9.01
C GLU A 17 9.81 -1.76 9.44
N LEU A 18 8.48 -1.75 9.52
CA LEU A 18 7.69 -2.96 9.65
C LEU A 18 7.63 -3.66 8.28
N LYS A 19 8.00 -4.94 8.24
CA LYS A 19 8.11 -5.70 7.00
C LYS A 19 7.08 -6.81 6.98
N THR A 20 6.39 -6.94 5.85
CA THR A 20 5.56 -8.10 5.52
C THR A 20 6.14 -8.79 4.28
N ILE A 21 5.50 -9.86 3.84
CA ILE A 21 5.93 -10.66 2.68
C ILE A 21 4.91 -10.50 1.57
N CYS A 22 5.38 -10.13 0.37
CA CYS A 22 4.56 -10.12 -0.83
C CYS A 22 4.33 -11.57 -1.28
N HIS A 23 3.25 -11.84 -2.02
CA HIS A 23 2.96 -13.17 -2.59
C HIS A 23 4.10 -13.76 -3.46
N CYS A 24 5.07 -12.95 -3.92
CA CYS A 24 6.26 -13.43 -4.61
C CYS A 24 7.48 -13.72 -3.72
N GLY A 25 7.31 -13.69 -2.39
CA GLY A 25 8.37 -13.93 -1.41
C GLY A 25 9.28 -12.73 -1.13
N ARG A 26 9.16 -11.62 -1.88
CA ARG A 26 9.94 -10.39 -1.64
C ARG A 26 9.34 -9.56 -0.50
N LYS A 27 10.18 -8.73 0.13
CA LYS A 27 9.73 -7.73 1.13
C LYS A 27 8.57 -6.90 0.56
N ALA A 28 7.42 -6.93 1.23
CA ALA A 28 6.31 -6.03 0.96
C ALA A 28 6.48 -4.74 1.74
N ASN A 29 6.32 -3.62 1.03
CA ASN A 29 6.45 -2.27 1.59
C ASN A 29 5.44 -1.29 0.99
N MET A 30 4.47 -1.80 0.22
CA MET A 30 3.36 -1.02 -0.34
C MET A 30 2.05 -1.78 -0.09
N VAL A 31 0.94 -1.07 -0.06
CA VAL A 31 -0.39 -1.63 0.17
C VAL A 31 -1.27 -1.31 -1.04
N LEU A 32 -1.84 -2.34 -1.65
CA LEU A 32 -2.88 -2.21 -2.67
C LEU A 32 -4.25 -2.21 -1.98
N ARG A 33 -5.16 -1.40 -2.51
CA ARG A 33 -6.59 -1.49 -2.21
C ARG A 33 -7.27 -2.19 -3.37
N LEU A 34 -8.11 -3.17 -3.08
CA LEU A 34 -8.87 -3.94 -4.05
C LEU A 34 -10.35 -3.56 -4.00
N ASP A 35 -11.02 -3.64 -5.15
CA ASP A 35 -12.48 -3.54 -5.24
C ASP A 35 -13.16 -4.88 -4.90
N GLU A 36 -14.49 -4.93 -5.04
CA GLU A 36 -15.27 -6.15 -4.82
C GLU A 36 -14.93 -7.28 -5.80
N ASN A 37 -14.31 -6.97 -6.93
CA ASN A 37 -13.88 -7.92 -7.96
C ASN A 37 -12.40 -8.35 -7.80
N GLY A 38 -11.70 -7.87 -6.76
CA GLY A 38 -10.28 -8.14 -6.53
C GLY A 38 -9.33 -7.34 -7.43
N GLN A 39 -9.82 -6.33 -8.15
CA GLN A 39 -9.02 -5.46 -9.00
C GLN A 39 -8.46 -4.29 -8.20
N ALA A 40 -7.24 -3.85 -8.54
CA ALA A 40 -6.62 -2.73 -7.87
C ALA A 40 -7.43 -1.44 -8.09
N MET A 41 -7.61 -0.67 -7.03
CA MET A 41 -8.25 0.64 -7.08
C MET A 41 -7.22 1.74 -6.94
N HIS A 42 -7.28 2.74 -7.83
CA HIS A 42 -6.45 3.95 -7.76
C HIS A 42 -7.28 5.24 -7.57
N ALA A 43 -8.60 5.16 -7.71
CA ALA A 43 -9.53 6.29 -7.55
C ALA A 43 -10.47 6.07 -6.35
N GLY A 44 -11.11 7.15 -5.89
CA GLY A 44 -12.07 7.14 -4.78
C GLY A 44 -11.57 7.87 -3.54
N GLU A 45 -12.31 7.73 -2.45
CA GLU A 45 -11.94 8.35 -1.17
C GLU A 45 -10.67 7.74 -0.59
N GLN A 46 -9.78 8.61 -0.14
CA GLN A 46 -8.49 8.23 0.45
C GLN A 46 -8.65 7.47 1.79
N VAL A 47 -9.69 7.78 2.57
CA VAL A 47 -9.96 7.18 3.87
C VAL A 47 -11.25 6.39 3.78
N VAL A 48 -11.18 5.09 4.07
CA VAL A 48 -12.35 4.23 4.21
C VAL A 48 -12.21 3.40 5.48
N ILE A 49 -13.26 3.41 6.29
CA ILE A 49 -13.34 2.69 7.56
C ILE A 49 -13.95 1.32 7.30
N GLY A 50 -13.26 0.25 7.69
CA GLY A 50 -13.63 -1.12 7.33
C GLY A 50 -12.89 -1.64 6.08
N GLY A 51 -13.17 -2.88 5.68
CA GLY A 51 -12.58 -3.47 4.46
C GLY A 51 -11.13 -3.97 4.63
N ASN A 52 -10.76 -4.53 5.79
CA ASN A 52 -9.42 -5.13 5.96
C ASN A 52 -9.11 -6.20 4.91
N GLU A 53 -10.13 -6.93 4.47
CA GLU A 53 -10.05 -7.93 3.40
C GLU A 53 -9.87 -7.32 1.99
N SER A 54 -9.99 -6.00 1.85
CA SER A 54 -9.73 -5.25 0.62
C SER A 54 -8.30 -4.73 0.52
N TYR A 55 -7.43 -4.96 1.51
CA TYR A 55 -6.04 -4.47 1.51
C TYR A 55 -5.02 -5.60 1.42
N VAL A 56 -4.11 -5.50 0.45
CA VAL A 56 -3.05 -6.51 0.24
C VAL A 56 -1.67 -5.85 0.28
N SER A 57 -0.79 -6.40 1.13
CA SER A 57 0.62 -5.98 1.19
C SER A 57 1.42 -6.58 0.04
N VAL A 58 2.07 -5.73 -0.76
CA VAL A 58 2.85 -6.13 -1.93
C VAL A 58 4.21 -5.46 -1.99
N CYS A 59 5.11 -6.02 -2.79
CA CYS A 59 6.36 -5.37 -3.13
C CYS A 59 6.12 -4.27 -4.18
N ARG A 60 7.03 -3.30 -4.27
CA ARG A 60 6.96 -2.19 -5.23
C ARG A 60 6.70 -2.62 -6.68
N LYS A 61 7.24 -3.77 -7.12
CA LYS A 61 7.05 -4.28 -8.48
C LYS A 61 5.58 -4.62 -8.74
N HIS A 62 4.99 -5.49 -7.93
CA HIS A 62 3.58 -5.88 -8.09
C HIS A 62 2.62 -4.72 -7.82
N TYR A 63 2.98 -3.77 -6.95
CA TYR A 63 2.21 -2.53 -6.80
C TYR A 63 2.12 -1.78 -8.13
N LYS A 64 3.27 -1.53 -8.78
CA LYS A 64 3.29 -0.84 -10.07
C LYS A 64 2.55 -1.62 -11.16
N GLU A 65 2.77 -2.94 -11.27
CA GLU A 65 2.09 -3.76 -12.27
C GLU A 65 0.57 -3.70 -12.12
N ALA A 66 0.06 -3.77 -10.89
CA ALA A 66 -1.38 -3.68 -10.62
C ALA A 66 -1.98 -2.28 -10.86
N ILE A 67 -1.22 -1.21 -10.63
CA ILE A 67 -1.68 0.16 -10.91
C ILE A 67 -1.60 0.49 -12.41
N HIS A 68 -0.53 0.07 -13.10
CA HIS A 68 -0.37 0.28 -14.54
C HIS A 68 -1.36 -0.53 -15.38
N SER A 69 -1.87 -1.66 -14.88
CA SER A 69 -2.95 -2.38 -15.57
C SER A 69 -4.30 -1.64 -15.57
N LEU A 70 -4.40 -0.48 -14.89
CA LEU A 70 -5.58 0.38 -14.86
C LEU A 70 -5.48 1.56 -15.84
N GLU A 71 -4.33 1.76 -16.48
CA GLU A 71 -4.10 2.74 -17.56
C GLU A 71 -4.45 2.13 -18.93
#